data_AF-A0A5C4IT58-F1
#
_entry.id   AF-A0A5C4IT58-F1
#
_cell.length_a   1.000
_cell.length_b   1.000
_cell.length_c   1.000
_cell.angle_alpha   90.00
_cell.angle_beta   90.00
_cell.angle_gamma   90.00
#
_symmetry.space_group_name_H-M   'P 1'
#
loop_
_entity.id
_entity.type
_entity.pdbx_description
1 polymer ?
#
loop_
_entity_poly.entity_id
_entity_poly.type
_entity_poly.pdbx_seq_one_letter_code
_entity_poly.pdbx_strand_id
1 'polypeptide(L)'
;MGGALFEGMLQGAWALILCAPVLVASVGATVFVVQRRALAGNDSQAERSDQLFWDLFLGAAVAVPALLIPTLLSPWTGLFLGGAGVATGIAAYRGTPKYLAKRSAKRENHALETAHLAAQAQHDELIARWRRYELDPACNIDFPALTDVRTPETSALIKAMRHAEALRSAAHQGYPDAVSSLGASLAAAERAAGLPAEQA
;
A
#
# COMPACT_ATOMS: atom_id res chain seq x y z
N MET A 1 -43.23 10.36 45.27
CA MET A 1 -43.05 9.63 43.99
C MET A 1 -42.17 10.33 42.95
N GLY A 2 -41.60 11.53 43.22
CA GLY A 2 -40.66 12.17 42.27
C GLY A 2 -39.19 11.74 42.41
N GLY A 3 -38.74 11.39 43.62
CA GLY A 3 -37.34 11.05 43.90
C GLY A 3 -36.83 9.81 43.14
N ALA A 4 -37.59 8.71 43.15
CA ALA A 4 -37.21 7.46 42.50
C ALA A 4 -37.06 7.57 40.96
N LEU A 5 -37.81 8.48 40.32
CA LEU A 5 -37.67 8.73 38.88
C LEU A 5 -36.40 9.54 38.57
N PHE A 6 -36.06 10.51 39.44
CA PHE A 6 -34.87 11.35 39.26
C PHE A 6 -33.58 10.56 39.52
N GLU A 7 -33.59 9.66 40.51
CA GLU A 7 -32.47 8.78 40.85
C GLU A 7 -32.23 7.73 39.74
N GLY A 8 -33.31 7.17 39.17
CA GLY A 8 -33.23 6.29 38.00
C GLY A 8 -32.71 6.99 36.74
N MET A 9 -33.07 8.26 36.51
CA MET A 9 -32.53 9.07 35.41
C MET A 9 -31.06 9.39 35.59
N LEU A 10 -30.65 9.77 36.80
CA LEU A 10 -29.26 10.10 37.11
C LEU A 10 -28.35 8.87 36.97
N GLN A 11 -28.80 7.72 37.47
CA GLN A 11 -28.07 6.46 37.38
C GLN A 11 -28.01 5.92 35.94
N GLY A 12 -29.08 6.09 35.16
CA GLY A 12 -29.09 5.80 33.73
C GLY A 12 -28.12 6.68 32.92
N ALA A 13 -27.97 7.96 33.29
CA ALA A 13 -27.04 8.88 32.63
C ALA A 13 -25.57 8.52 32.89
N TRP A 14 -25.21 8.12 34.11
CA TRP A 14 -23.86 7.65 34.43
C TRP A 14 -23.51 6.34 33.70
N ALA A 15 -24.46 5.40 33.61
CA ALA A 15 -24.29 4.16 32.86
C ALA A 15 -24.09 4.42 31.35
N LEU A 16 -24.81 5.39 30.77
CA LEU A 16 -24.62 5.84 29.39
C LEU A 16 -23.21 6.38 29.15
N ILE A 17 -22.72 7.26 30.03
CA ILE A 17 -21.41 7.92 29.87
C ILE A 17 -20.26 6.90 29.95
N LEU A 18 -20.35 5.90 30.83
CA LEU A 18 -19.28 4.91 31.02
C LEU A 18 -19.32 3.79 29.97
N CYS A 19 -20.50 3.30 29.59
CA CYS A 19 -20.62 2.13 28.72
C CYS A 19 -20.66 2.48 27.22
N ALA A 20 -21.16 3.66 26.84
CA ALA A 20 -21.22 4.08 25.44
C ALA A 20 -19.84 4.12 24.74
N PRO A 21 -18.77 4.73 25.30
CA PRO A 21 -17.47 4.76 24.63
C PRO A 21 -16.85 3.36 24.52
N VAL A 22 -17.05 2.49 25.53
CA VAL A 22 -16.56 1.10 25.52
C VAL A 22 -17.26 0.29 24.42
N LEU A 23 -18.58 0.42 24.29
CA LEU A 23 -19.36 -0.23 23.24
C LEU A 23 -18.94 0.27 21.86
N VAL A 24 -18.86 1.59 21.66
CA VAL A 24 -18.47 2.22 20.40
C VAL A 24 -17.06 1.80 19.99
N ALA A 25 -16.10 1.79 20.91
CA ALA A 25 -14.74 1.34 20.65
C ALA A 25 -14.68 -0.17 20.33
N SER A 26 -15.43 -1.01 21.05
CA SER A 26 -15.46 -2.47 20.83
C SER A 26 -16.08 -2.84 19.48
N VAL A 27 -17.25 -2.27 19.16
CA VAL A 27 -17.95 -2.50 17.88
C VAL A 27 -17.15 -1.91 16.72
N GLY A 28 -16.59 -0.71 16.89
CA GLY A 28 -15.75 -0.08 15.88
C GLY A 28 -14.49 -0.88 15.57
N ALA A 29 -13.81 -1.37 16.61
CA ALA A 29 -12.59 -2.19 16.48
C ALA A 29 -12.89 -3.53 15.81
N THR A 30 -13.97 -4.23 16.17
CA THR A 30 -14.30 -5.52 15.57
C THR A 30 -14.70 -5.42 14.11
N VAL A 31 -15.54 -4.46 13.75
CA VAL A 31 -15.91 -4.24 12.34
C VAL A 31 -14.68 -3.89 11.50
N PHE A 32 -13.79 -3.05 12.03
CA PHE A 32 -12.54 -2.68 11.37
C PHE A 32 -11.59 -3.87 11.17
N VAL A 33 -11.42 -4.73 12.18
CA VAL A 33 -10.53 -5.91 12.10
C VAL A 33 -11.08 -6.96 11.14
N VAL A 34 -12.37 -7.30 11.24
CA VAL A 34 -13.06 -8.25 10.36
C VAL A 34 -12.94 -7.82 8.89
N GLN A 35 -13.21 -6.55 8.59
CA GLN A 35 -13.17 -6.06 7.22
C GLN A 35 -11.75 -5.89 6.67
N ARG A 36 -10.80 -5.47 7.51
CA ARG A 36 -9.37 -5.40 7.13
C ARG A 36 -8.82 -6.77 6.74
N ARG A 37 -9.24 -7.84 7.42
CA ARG A 37 -8.83 -9.22 7.13
C ARG A 37 -9.57 -9.83 5.94
N ALA A 38 -10.85 -9.53 5.76
CA ALA A 38 -11.60 -9.94 4.56
C ALA A 38 -10.97 -9.40 3.27
N LEU A 39 -10.35 -8.21 3.34
CA LEU A 39 -9.64 -7.58 2.22
C LEU A 39 -8.15 -7.99 2.13
N ALA A 40 -7.56 -8.53 3.20
CA ALA A 40 -6.21 -9.11 3.19
C ALA A 40 -6.28 -10.55 2.66
N GLY A 41 -6.19 -10.69 1.34
CA GLY A 41 -6.46 -11.89 0.56
C GLY A 41 -5.57 -13.14 0.76
N ASN A 42 -4.75 -13.25 1.81
CA ASN A 42 -3.63 -14.22 1.82
C ASN A 42 -3.81 -15.48 2.70
N ASP A 43 -4.81 -15.51 3.57
CA ASP A 43 -4.99 -16.64 4.48
C ASP A 43 -5.87 -17.73 3.84
N SER A 44 -5.53 -18.99 4.15
CA SER A 44 -6.35 -20.13 3.75
C SER A 44 -7.78 -19.97 4.27
N GLN A 45 -8.78 -20.49 3.54
CA GLN A 45 -10.19 -20.32 3.88
C GLN A 45 -10.52 -20.78 5.31
N ALA A 46 -9.83 -21.82 5.80
CA ALA A 46 -9.97 -22.35 7.15
C ALA A 46 -9.41 -21.39 8.22
N GLU A 47 -8.19 -20.87 8.05
CA GLU A 47 -7.59 -19.90 8.97
C GLU A 47 -8.38 -18.58 9.03
N ARG A 48 -8.90 -18.13 7.88
CA ARG A 48 -9.76 -16.93 7.82
C ARG A 48 -11.03 -17.13 8.63
N SER A 49 -11.67 -18.30 8.55
CA SER A 49 -12.91 -18.59 9.28
C SER A 49 -12.68 -18.61 10.80
N ASP A 50 -11.57 -19.21 11.25
CA ASP A 50 -11.24 -19.31 12.67
C ASP A 50 -10.92 -17.93 13.26
N GLN A 51 -10.11 -17.13 12.58
CA GLN A 51 -9.78 -15.78 13.03
C GLN A 51 -11.00 -14.85 13.06
N LEU A 52 -11.88 -14.94 12.05
CA LEU A 52 -13.14 -14.19 12.02
C LEU A 52 -14.06 -14.61 13.18
N PHE A 53 -14.10 -15.91 13.50
CA PHE A 53 -14.83 -16.41 14.65
C PHE A 53 -14.27 -15.82 15.95
N TRP A 54 -12.95 -15.88 16.18
CA TRP A 54 -12.33 -15.34 17.38
C TRP A 54 -12.51 -13.83 17.51
N ASP A 55 -12.44 -13.08 16.42
CA ASP A 55 -12.66 -11.62 16.42
C ASP A 55 -14.14 -11.27 16.70
N LEU A 56 -15.09 -11.97 16.05
CA LEU A 56 -16.52 -11.79 16.34
C LEU A 56 -16.85 -12.17 17.77
N PHE A 57 -16.31 -13.28 18.24
CA PHE A 57 -16.52 -13.78 19.59
C PHE A 57 -15.94 -12.79 20.62
N LEU A 58 -14.72 -12.31 20.41
CA LEU A 58 -14.08 -11.33 21.30
C LEU A 58 -14.85 -10.00 21.33
N GLY A 59 -15.32 -9.52 20.18
CA GLY A 59 -16.16 -8.32 20.11
C GLY A 59 -17.51 -8.48 20.77
N ALA A 60 -18.18 -9.61 20.52
CA ALA A 60 -19.47 -9.92 21.12
C ALA A 60 -19.34 -10.11 22.63
N ALA A 61 -18.29 -10.77 23.10
CA ALA A 61 -18.01 -10.98 24.52
C ALA A 61 -17.83 -9.66 25.28
N VAL A 62 -17.38 -8.59 24.63
CA VAL A 62 -17.25 -7.24 25.24
C VAL A 62 -18.49 -6.38 25.00
N ALA A 63 -19.09 -6.43 23.80
CA ALA A 63 -20.22 -5.59 23.43
C ALA A 63 -21.54 -6.03 24.09
N VAL A 64 -21.75 -7.35 24.23
CA VAL A 64 -22.98 -7.90 24.81
C VAL A 64 -23.13 -7.51 26.29
N PRO A 65 -22.12 -7.64 27.16
CA PRO A 65 -22.23 -7.16 28.55
C PRO A 65 -22.34 -5.63 28.62
N ALA A 66 -21.62 -4.89 27.77
CA ALA A 66 -21.69 -3.43 27.72
C ALA A 66 -23.07 -2.91 27.29
N LEU A 67 -23.84 -3.70 26.55
CA LEU A 67 -25.24 -3.45 26.22
C LEU A 67 -26.20 -3.92 27.31
N LEU A 68 -26.03 -5.15 27.80
CA LEU A 68 -26.98 -5.79 28.72
C LEU A 68 -26.95 -5.21 30.13
N ILE A 69 -25.79 -4.81 30.64
CA ILE A 69 -25.69 -4.25 31.99
C ILE A 69 -26.49 -2.94 32.07
N PRO A 70 -26.33 -1.95 31.16
CA PRO A 70 -27.08 -0.70 31.24
C PRO A 70 -28.57 -0.81 30.84
N THR A 71 -28.94 -1.74 29.96
CA THR A 71 -30.35 -1.94 29.55
C THR A 71 -31.22 -2.44 30.70
N LEU A 72 -30.66 -3.26 31.58
CA LEU A 72 -31.36 -3.80 32.75
C LEU A 72 -31.61 -2.72 33.83
N LEU A 73 -30.80 -1.65 33.86
CA LEU A 73 -30.99 -0.53 34.80
C LEU A 73 -32.02 0.51 34.30
N SER A 74 -32.13 0.71 32.98
CA SER A 74 -33.06 1.69 32.41
C SER A 74 -33.49 1.30 30.99
N PRO A 75 -34.80 1.17 30.72
CA PRO A 75 -35.32 0.82 29.39
C PRO A 75 -34.90 1.81 28.28
N TRP A 76 -34.75 3.09 28.64
CA TRP A 76 -34.37 4.15 27.70
C TRP A 76 -32.89 4.08 27.31
N THR A 77 -32.02 3.62 28.21
CA THR A 77 -30.58 3.47 27.97
C THR A 77 -30.28 2.45 26.87
N GLY A 78 -31.09 1.38 26.79
CA GLY A 78 -30.97 0.36 25.75
C GLY A 78 -31.22 0.89 24.34
N LEU A 79 -32.18 1.81 24.18
CA LEU A 79 -32.51 2.40 22.89
C LEU A 79 -31.34 3.25 22.36
N PHE A 80 -30.75 4.08 23.24
CA PHE A 80 -29.62 4.94 22.88
C PHE A 80 -28.33 4.14 22.61
N LEU A 81 -27.99 3.16 23.45
CA LEU A 81 -26.80 2.31 23.23
C LEU A 81 -26.94 1.44 21.97
N GLY A 82 -28.12 0.89 21.72
CA GLY A 82 -28.41 0.12 20.51
C GLY A 82 -28.28 0.97 19.25
N GLY A 83 -28.86 2.18 19.26
CA GLY A 83 -28.72 3.13 18.16
C GLY A 83 -27.27 3.55 17.91
N ALA A 84 -26.51 3.85 18.97
CA ALA A 84 -25.10 4.21 18.87
C ALA A 84 -24.23 3.06 18.33
N GLY A 85 -24.51 1.82 18.75
CA GLY A 85 -23.84 0.62 18.23
C GLY A 85 -24.09 0.41 16.73
N VAL A 86 -25.34 0.52 16.28
CA VAL A 86 -25.72 0.39 14.87
C VAL A 86 -25.09 1.52 14.03
N ALA A 87 -25.16 2.77 14.50
CA ALA A 87 -24.58 3.90 13.79
C ALA A 87 -23.05 3.77 13.65
N THR A 88 -22.36 3.32 14.71
CA THR A 88 -20.91 3.08 14.68
C THR A 88 -20.56 1.93 13.73
N GLY A 89 -21.32 0.84 13.74
CA GLY A 89 -21.14 -0.27 12.80
C GLY A 89 -21.29 0.17 11.34
N ILE A 90 -22.32 0.96 11.03
CA ILE A 90 -22.55 1.49 9.68
C ILE A 90 -21.45 2.47 9.26
N ALA A 91 -21.02 3.36 10.16
CA ALA A 91 -19.96 4.33 9.90
C ALA A 91 -18.61 3.64 9.65
N ALA A 92 -18.26 2.64 10.47
CA ALA A 92 -17.07 1.83 10.30
C ALA A 92 -17.11 1.05 8.98
N TYR A 93 -18.25 0.44 8.65
CA TYR A 93 -18.42 -0.30 7.39
C TYR A 93 -18.23 0.58 6.15
N ARG A 94 -18.75 1.82 6.17
CA ARG A 94 -18.64 2.75 5.04
C ARG A 94 -17.29 3.47 4.95
N GLY A 95 -16.62 3.72 6.08
CA GLY A 95 -15.33 4.43 6.12
C GLY A 95 -14.12 3.56 5.76
N THR A 96 -14.20 2.26 6.07
CA THR A 96 -13.11 1.30 5.89
C THR A 96 -12.60 1.15 4.44
N PRO A 97 -13.43 1.07 3.38
CA PRO A 97 -12.91 0.92 2.02
C PRO A 97 -12.03 2.11 1.60
N LYS A 98 -12.39 3.34 1.99
CA LYS A 98 -11.59 4.53 1.70
C LYS A 98 -10.27 4.54 2.48
N TYR A 99 -10.30 4.06 3.72
CA TYR A 99 -9.09 3.99 4.55
C TYR A 99 -8.09 2.97 4.03
N LEU A 100 -8.56 1.79 3.62
CA LEU A 100 -7.70 0.74 3.07
C LEU A 100 -7.18 1.11 1.68
N ALA A 101 -7.99 1.68 0.80
CA ALA A 101 -7.55 2.20 -0.49
C ALA A 101 -6.48 3.30 -0.34
N LYS A 102 -6.63 4.18 0.65
CA LYS A 102 -5.61 5.20 0.94
C LYS A 102 -4.30 4.58 1.44
N ARG A 103 -4.37 3.45 2.14
CA ARG A 103 -3.19 2.73 2.65
C ARG A 103 -2.50 1.91 1.57
N SER A 104 -3.24 1.29 0.65
CA SER A 104 -2.66 0.62 -0.52
C SER A 104 -1.98 1.63 -1.45
N ALA A 105 -2.65 2.76 -1.75
CA ALA A 105 -2.07 3.83 -2.57
C ALA A 105 -0.75 4.38 -2.00
N LYS A 106 -0.63 4.51 -0.67
CA LYS A 106 0.65 4.89 -0.04
C LYS A 106 1.75 3.84 -0.24
N ARG A 107 1.42 2.55 -0.11
CA ARG A 107 2.38 1.45 -0.33
C ARG A 107 2.83 1.39 -1.78
N GLU A 108 1.89 1.52 -2.71
CA GLU A 108 2.15 1.59 -4.15
C GLU A 108 3.06 2.78 -4.48
N ASN A 109 2.77 3.97 -3.93
CA ASN A 109 3.62 5.14 -4.14
C ASN A 109 5.06 4.93 -3.63
N HIS A 110 5.22 4.35 -2.43
CA HIS A 110 6.56 4.03 -1.92
C HIS A 110 7.27 2.98 -2.78
N ALA A 111 6.56 1.96 -3.27
CA ALA A 111 7.13 0.97 -4.18
C ALA A 111 7.59 1.61 -5.49
N LEU A 112 6.76 2.51 -6.08
CA LEU A 112 7.10 3.27 -7.28
C LEU A 112 8.32 4.18 -7.05
N GLU A 113 8.39 4.85 -5.91
CA GLU A 113 9.52 5.71 -5.54
C GLU A 113 10.81 4.88 -5.40
N THR A 114 10.75 3.73 -4.72
CA THR A 114 11.91 2.83 -4.60
C THR A 114 12.36 2.28 -5.96
N ALA A 115 11.41 1.92 -6.83
CA ALA A 115 11.72 1.46 -8.19
C ALA A 115 12.33 2.59 -9.04
N HIS A 116 11.85 3.83 -8.87
CA HIS A 116 12.40 4.99 -9.56
C HIS A 116 13.83 5.29 -9.11
N LEU A 117 14.12 5.26 -7.80
CA LEU A 117 15.47 5.45 -7.27
C LEU A 117 16.43 4.36 -7.72
N ALA A 118 15.99 3.10 -7.72
CA ALA A 118 16.78 1.98 -8.23
C ALA A 118 17.09 2.14 -9.72
N ALA A 119 16.10 2.55 -10.52
CA ALA A 119 16.27 2.84 -11.94
C ALA A 119 17.21 4.02 -12.19
N GLN A 120 17.20 5.05 -11.34
CA GLN A 120 18.16 6.17 -11.45
C GLN A 120 19.59 5.70 -11.26
N ALA A 121 19.85 4.89 -10.23
CA ALA A 121 21.17 4.32 -9.98
C ALA A 121 21.65 3.45 -11.15
N GLN A 122 20.77 2.60 -11.68
CA GLN A 122 21.06 1.76 -12.84
C GLN A 122 21.32 2.60 -14.11
N HIS A 123 20.53 3.65 -14.34
CA HIS A 123 20.74 4.56 -15.48
C HIS A 123 22.12 5.23 -15.39
N ASP A 124 22.48 5.77 -14.23
CA ASP A 124 23.78 6.43 -14.05
C ASP A 124 24.95 5.45 -14.25
N GLU A 125 24.80 4.19 -13.84
CA GLU A 125 25.77 3.11 -14.11
C GLU A 125 25.91 2.81 -15.61
N LEU A 126 24.80 2.63 -16.32
CA LEU A 126 24.78 2.36 -17.76
C LEU A 126 25.42 3.52 -18.56
N ILE A 127 25.12 4.76 -18.18
CA ILE A 127 25.73 5.95 -18.79
C ILE A 127 27.21 6.05 -18.45
N ALA A 128 27.63 5.70 -17.23
CA ALA A 128 29.04 5.63 -16.89
C ALA A 128 29.79 4.58 -17.71
N ARG A 129 29.18 3.43 -17.96
CA ARG A 129 29.73 2.36 -18.80
C ARG A 129 29.87 2.78 -20.25
N TRP A 130 28.78 3.28 -20.86
CA TRP A 130 28.80 3.80 -22.23
C TRP A 130 29.83 4.92 -22.42
N ARG A 131 29.93 5.84 -21.45
CA ARG A 131 30.94 6.92 -21.48
C ARG A 131 32.37 6.41 -21.54
N ARG A 132 32.68 5.22 -21.00
CA ARG A 132 34.04 4.65 -21.12
C ARG A 132 34.35 4.30 -22.57
N TYR A 133 33.41 3.70 -23.29
CA TYR A 133 33.63 3.35 -24.69
C TYR A 133 33.83 4.59 -25.58
N GLU A 134 33.07 5.66 -25.33
CA GLU A 134 33.18 6.91 -26.08
C GLU A 134 34.40 7.76 -25.72
N LEU A 135 34.74 7.86 -24.42
CA LEU A 135 35.76 8.81 -23.96
C LEU A 135 37.16 8.20 -23.86
N ASP A 136 37.29 6.87 -23.83
CA ASP A 136 38.58 6.18 -23.83
C ASP A 136 39.08 5.96 -25.26
N PRO A 137 40.24 6.53 -25.65
CA PRO A 137 40.82 6.29 -26.97
C PRO A 137 41.12 4.81 -27.26
N ALA A 138 41.48 4.01 -26.25
CA ALA A 138 41.74 2.58 -26.43
C ALA A 138 40.45 1.83 -26.81
N CYS A 139 39.37 2.07 -26.07
CA CYS A 139 38.06 1.47 -26.36
C CYS A 139 37.54 1.86 -27.75
N ASN A 140 37.75 3.10 -28.20
CA ASN A 140 37.34 3.54 -29.53
C ASN A 140 38.10 2.82 -30.66
N ILE A 141 39.38 2.51 -30.44
CA ILE A 141 40.21 1.78 -31.41
C ILE A 141 39.80 0.31 -31.45
N ASP A 142 39.57 -0.31 -30.29
CA ASP A 142 39.24 -1.72 -30.18
C ASP A 142 37.79 -2.01 -30.60
N PHE A 143 36.86 -1.10 -30.32
CA PHE A 143 35.41 -1.28 -30.53
C PHE A 143 34.74 -0.12 -31.29
N PRO A 144 35.18 0.23 -32.52
CA PRO A 144 34.66 1.39 -33.25
C PRO A 144 33.17 1.28 -33.61
N ALA A 145 32.60 0.07 -33.63
CA ALA A 145 31.18 -0.16 -33.91
C ALA A 145 30.25 0.42 -32.82
N LEU A 146 30.72 0.57 -31.57
CA LEU A 146 29.93 1.12 -30.46
C LEU A 146 29.65 2.62 -30.59
N THR A 147 30.46 3.33 -31.37
CA THR A 147 30.32 4.78 -31.63
C THR A 147 29.68 5.06 -33.00
N ASP A 148 29.64 4.08 -33.91
CA ASP A 148 29.01 4.24 -35.22
C ASP A 148 27.49 4.11 -35.17
N VAL A 149 26.80 5.26 -35.20
CA VAL A 149 25.33 5.37 -35.22
C VAL A 149 24.69 4.78 -36.48
N ARG A 150 25.47 4.46 -37.53
CA ARG A 150 24.96 3.76 -38.72
C ARG A 150 24.64 2.30 -38.43
N THR A 151 25.25 1.72 -37.41
CA THR A 151 24.88 0.38 -36.95
C THR A 151 23.51 0.43 -36.30
N PRO A 152 22.60 -0.51 -36.62
CA PRO A 152 21.24 -0.47 -36.10
C PRO A 152 21.21 -0.59 -34.57
N GLU A 153 22.12 -1.37 -33.98
CA GLU A 153 22.23 -1.60 -32.54
C GLU A 153 22.66 -0.32 -31.79
N THR A 154 23.70 0.37 -32.26
CA THR A 154 24.13 1.65 -31.67
C THR A 154 23.06 2.73 -31.84
N SER A 155 22.38 2.77 -33.00
CA SER A 155 21.25 3.68 -33.18
C SER A 155 20.10 3.41 -32.19
N ALA A 156 19.85 2.14 -31.87
CA ALA A 156 18.84 1.73 -30.90
C ALA A 156 19.25 2.10 -29.47
N LEU A 157 20.53 1.93 -29.13
CA LEU A 157 21.11 2.38 -27.87
C LEU A 157 20.92 3.90 -27.67
N ILE A 158 21.31 4.72 -28.64
CA ILE A 158 21.16 6.19 -28.55
C ILE A 158 19.68 6.59 -28.40
N LYS A 159 18.76 5.91 -29.08
CA LYS A 159 17.31 6.11 -28.92
C LYS A 159 16.83 5.74 -27.52
N ALA A 160 17.28 4.60 -26.98
CA ALA A 160 16.93 4.15 -25.65
C ALA A 160 17.48 5.10 -24.57
N MET A 161 18.71 5.60 -24.72
CA MET A 161 19.30 6.61 -23.83
C MET A 161 18.44 7.87 -23.81
N ARG A 162 18.08 8.40 -24.98
CA ARG A 162 17.21 9.59 -25.08
C ARG A 162 15.84 9.35 -24.46
N HIS A 163 15.27 8.17 -24.65
CA HIS A 163 13.97 7.81 -24.09
C HIS A 163 14.01 7.74 -22.56
N ALA A 164 15.02 7.05 -22.00
CA ALA A 164 15.24 6.98 -20.56
C ALA A 164 15.47 8.36 -19.95
N GLU A 165 16.27 9.22 -20.60
CA GLU A 165 16.53 10.59 -20.14
C GLU A 165 15.28 11.48 -20.19
N ALA A 166 14.46 11.38 -21.23
CA ALA A 166 13.19 12.10 -21.30
C ALA A 166 12.27 11.74 -20.12
N LEU A 167 12.23 10.45 -19.75
CA LEU A 167 11.44 9.94 -18.63
C LEU A 167 12.09 10.14 -17.25
N ARG A 168 13.33 10.65 -17.18
CA ARG A 168 14.00 10.98 -15.91
C ARG A 168 13.40 12.25 -15.27
N SER A 169 13.05 13.23 -16.10
CA SER A 169 12.62 14.58 -15.67
C SER A 169 11.19 14.63 -15.13
N ALA A 170 10.30 13.79 -15.65
CA ALA A 170 8.97 13.58 -15.11
C ALA A 170 9.01 12.25 -14.35
N ALA A 171 8.65 12.22 -13.07
CA ALA A 171 8.54 10.98 -12.28
C ALA A 171 7.47 10.04 -12.88
N HIS A 172 7.79 9.42 -14.00
CA HIS A 172 6.89 8.70 -14.86
C HIS A 172 6.95 7.21 -14.52
N GLN A 173 5.79 6.56 -14.52
CA GLN A 173 5.68 5.13 -14.17
C GLN A 173 6.52 4.24 -15.12
N GLY A 174 6.76 4.69 -16.36
CA GLY A 174 7.56 3.94 -17.35
C GLY A 174 9.08 4.14 -17.27
N TYR A 175 9.62 4.96 -16.35
CA TYR A 175 11.07 5.18 -16.27
C TYR A 175 11.87 3.90 -15.98
N PRO A 176 11.49 3.04 -15.02
CA PRO A 176 12.20 1.77 -14.77
C PRO A 176 12.24 0.84 -15.99
N ASP A 177 11.15 0.76 -16.74
CA ASP A 177 11.08 -0.04 -17.96
C ASP A 177 11.98 0.52 -19.06
N ALA A 178 12.03 1.85 -19.20
CA ALA A 178 12.91 2.52 -20.14
C ALA A 178 14.39 2.32 -19.81
N VAL A 179 14.77 2.34 -18.53
CA VAL A 179 16.14 2.03 -18.07
C VAL A 179 16.49 0.56 -18.32
N SER A 180 15.54 -0.36 -18.13
CA SER A 180 15.71 -1.77 -18.46
C SER A 180 15.92 -1.99 -19.96
N SER A 181 15.16 -1.29 -20.80
CA SER A 181 15.32 -1.27 -22.26
C SER A 181 16.67 -0.69 -22.69
N LEU A 182 17.11 0.40 -22.04
CA LEU A 182 18.44 0.96 -22.22
C LEU A 182 19.54 -0.08 -21.95
N GLY A 183 19.49 -0.79 -20.82
CA GLY A 183 20.46 -1.85 -20.50
C GLY A 183 20.48 -2.96 -21.56
N ALA A 184 19.30 -3.41 -22.01
CA ALA A 184 19.19 -4.42 -23.06
C ALA A 184 19.79 -3.93 -24.41
N SER A 185 19.57 -2.66 -24.75
CA SER A 185 20.12 -2.06 -25.97
C SER A 185 21.64 -1.91 -25.91
N LEU A 186 22.20 -1.59 -24.73
CA LEU A 186 23.64 -1.51 -24.53
C LEU A 186 24.28 -2.90 -24.68
N ALA A 187 23.73 -3.91 -24.01
CA ALA A 187 24.21 -5.28 -24.14
C ALA A 187 24.07 -5.86 -25.56
N ALA A 188 23.11 -5.37 -26.35
CA ALA A 188 23.00 -5.74 -27.76
C ALA A 188 24.09 -5.08 -28.62
N ALA A 189 24.37 -3.80 -28.39
CA ALA A 189 25.44 -3.07 -29.06
C ALA A 189 26.82 -3.65 -28.71
N GLU A 190 27.06 -3.98 -27.43
CA GLU A 190 28.30 -4.60 -26.97
C GLU A 190 28.54 -5.97 -27.63
N ARG A 191 27.51 -6.82 -27.71
CA ARG A 191 27.60 -8.10 -28.43
C ARG A 191 27.85 -7.94 -29.92
N ALA A 192 27.23 -6.95 -30.56
CA ALA A 192 27.45 -6.66 -31.97
C ALA A 192 28.88 -6.14 -32.24
N ALA A 193 29.47 -5.43 -31.27
CA ALA A 193 30.86 -4.98 -31.30
C ALA A 193 31.89 -6.07 -30.92
N GLY A 194 31.43 -7.26 -30.49
CA GLY A 194 32.29 -8.41 -30.18
C GLY A 194 32.75 -8.50 -28.72
N LEU A 195 32.16 -7.73 -27.80
CA LEU A 195 32.45 -7.85 -26.36
C LEU A 195 31.86 -9.14 -25.78
N PRO A 196 32.62 -9.91 -24.99
CA PRO A 196 32.13 -11.11 -24.33
C PRO A 196 31.11 -10.75 -23.22
N ALA A 197 30.10 -11.60 -23.02
CA ALA A 197 29.03 -11.40 -22.04
C ALA A 197 29.49 -11.34 -20.57
N GLU A 198 30.78 -11.60 -20.30
CA GLU A 198 31.39 -11.50 -18.97
C GLU A 198 31.95 -10.09 -18.68
N GLN A 199 32.10 -9.26 -19.72
CA GLN A 199 32.56 -7.86 -19.65
C GLN A 199 31.43 -6.84 -19.91
N ALA A 200 30.29 -7.32 -20.42
CA ALA A 200 29.03 -6.58 -20.60
C ALA A 200 28.16 -6.65 -19.34
#